data_AF-A0A151IQJ8-F1
#
_entry.id   AF-A0A151IQJ8-F1
#
_cell.length_a   1.000
_cell.length_b   1.000
_cell.length_c   1.000
_cell.angle_alpha   90.00
_cell.angle_beta   90.00
_cell.angle_gamma   90.00
#
_symmetry.space_group_name_H-M   'P 1'
#
loop_
_entity.id
_entity.type
_entity.pdbx_description
1 polymer ?
#
loop_
_entity_poly.entity_id
_entity_poly.type
_entity_poly.pdbx_seq_one_letter_code
_entity_poly.pdbx_strand_id
1 'polypeptide(L)'
;MELDLIQQANQLSTKEEYVTWEQRCDEFIESLEEQSRIKRPRLSIGNRQAVIASIARLESLKDSVRGRFVYVGAGYGLRWREIETAIESRILTGAVINSNHIEPRRFLEDASEIVLERVQSVLQRHDSINTVFNGEFVAGDKRANKSIATRNYEIYRCIDQREWSKHVNLLYVEDNIAGHFALIKDLSRLVSSQINKYGHKKYFCDSSSSKLELHSTDCGKLNDCAIRLPSEDDKWLKFKNHCRKERVPFVVYTDLECALEKIDEDPTSSMYQHHQVFSIAYYIHCSYDDSLSSHRFRRDNNCISWFADELKNLAHSVQSVISTNVPMDFSPDDWRKFNSATHCHVCEKPFAKDDKRAREHCHLTGRYRGPAHSNCYLNYKGSRCIPVVFHNLTGYDDHFIIKEIATAYKGNIDLLPITKEKYISFTKHVDDTIDDKKNCIQLRFIDSYRFLASSLDKLASFLSKGKLRVLRREFSHLSEENFNSKRCLSVRVH
;
A
#
# COMPACT_ATOMS: atom_id res chain seq x y z
N MET A 1 28.65 -6.45 21.18
CA MET A 1 29.07 -5.03 21.15
C MET A 1 28.20 -4.18 22.06
N GLU A 2 26.87 -4.15 21.90
CA GLU A 2 25.96 -3.40 22.79
C GLU A 2 26.17 -3.69 24.29
N LEU A 3 26.18 -4.97 24.69
CA LEU A 3 26.40 -5.36 26.11
C LEU A 3 27.76 -4.96 26.67
N ASP A 4 28.80 -4.94 25.82
CA ASP A 4 30.16 -4.54 26.19
C ASP A 4 30.23 -3.02 26.45
N LEU A 5 29.58 -2.22 25.60
CA LEU A 5 29.44 -0.78 25.81
C LEU A 5 28.63 -0.44 27.06
N ILE A 6 27.58 -1.22 27.37
CA ILE A 6 26.78 -1.09 28.60
C ILE A 6 27.62 -1.40 29.85
N GLN A 7 28.45 -2.44 29.81
CA GLN A 7 29.32 -2.80 30.94
C GLN A 7 30.44 -1.77 31.16
N GLN A 8 31.07 -1.29 30.07
CA GLN A 8 32.11 -0.27 30.12
C GLN A 8 31.60 1.05 30.71
N ALA A 9 30.35 1.43 30.43
CA ALA A 9 29.74 2.66 30.96
C ALA A 9 29.75 2.76 32.51
N ASN A 10 29.78 1.61 33.21
CA ASN A 10 29.85 1.56 34.67
C ASN A 10 31.29 1.65 35.23
N GLN A 11 32.30 1.52 34.37
CA GLN A 11 33.72 1.50 34.74
C GLN A 11 34.48 2.77 34.35
N LEU A 12 33.84 3.68 33.63
CA LEU A 12 34.43 4.97 33.24
C LEU A 12 34.75 5.80 34.48
N SER A 13 35.99 6.27 34.56
CA SER A 13 36.50 7.02 35.72
C SER A 13 37.09 8.38 35.33
N THR A 14 37.51 8.55 34.07
CA THR A 14 38.11 9.78 33.56
C THR A 14 37.34 10.34 32.35
N LYS A 15 37.56 11.63 32.07
CA LYS A 15 36.92 12.33 30.94
C LYS A 15 37.43 11.80 29.60
N GLU A 16 38.70 11.41 29.54
CA GLU A 16 39.35 10.84 28.35
C GLU A 16 38.78 9.45 28.02
N GLU A 17 38.56 8.61 29.04
CA GLU A 17 37.86 7.33 28.90
C GLU A 17 36.43 7.53 28.41
N TYR A 18 35.72 8.53 28.96
CA TYR A 18 34.38 8.88 28.54
C TYR A 18 34.31 9.31 27.07
N VAL A 19 35.20 10.19 26.60
CA VAL A 19 35.22 10.65 25.20
C VAL A 19 35.49 9.48 24.25
N THR A 20 36.42 8.59 24.63
CA THR A 20 36.75 7.40 23.84
C THR A 20 35.57 6.42 23.78
N TRP A 21 34.88 6.23 24.90
CA TRP A 21 33.68 5.39 24.97
C TRP A 21 32.50 5.99 24.19
N GLU A 22 32.30 7.31 24.28
CA GLU A 22 31.27 8.04 23.54
C GLU A 22 31.45 7.90 22.03
N GLN A 23 32.69 8.01 21.54
CA GLN A 23 33.03 7.82 20.13
C GLN A 23 32.75 6.38 19.66
N ARG A 24 33.09 5.37 20.47
CA ARG A 24 32.76 3.96 20.15
C ARG A 24 31.25 3.69 20.13
N CYS A 25 30.50 4.40 20.97
CA CYS A 25 29.04 4.36 20.92
C CYS A 25 28.50 4.98 19.62
N ASP A 26 29.05 6.11 19.18
CA ASP A 26 28.66 6.75 17.92
C ASP A 26 28.97 5.88 16.71
N GLU A 27 30.17 5.30 16.63
CA GLU A 27 30.55 4.36 15.56
C GLU A 27 29.63 3.14 15.51
N PHE A 28 29.22 2.62 16.68
CA PHE A 28 28.30 1.49 16.74
C PHE A 28 26.86 1.89 16.39
N ILE A 29 26.40 3.07 16.81
CA ILE A 29 25.10 3.63 16.40
C ILE A 29 25.06 3.82 14.88
N GLU A 30 26.11 4.38 14.28
CA GLU A 30 26.23 4.57 12.84
C GLU A 30 26.20 3.22 12.09
N SER A 31 26.88 2.21 12.63
CA SER A 31 26.80 0.83 12.10
C SER A 31 25.39 0.25 12.17
N LEU A 32 24.66 0.48 13.26
CA LEU A 32 23.27 0.06 13.43
C LEU A 32 22.32 0.82 12.50
N GLU A 33 22.55 2.12 12.29
CA GLU A 33 21.82 2.94 11.33
C GLU A 33 22.04 2.45 9.90
N GLU A 34 23.28 2.12 9.53
CA GLU A 34 23.59 1.55 8.22
C GLU A 34 22.94 0.16 8.05
N GLN A 35 22.96 -0.68 9.08
CA GLN A 35 22.20 -1.94 9.09
C GLN A 35 20.69 -1.74 8.90
N SER A 36 20.13 -0.66 9.42
CA SER A 36 18.73 -0.30 9.20
C SER A 36 18.45 0.17 7.76
N ARG A 37 19.46 0.73 7.08
CA ARG A 37 19.41 1.22 5.69
C ARG A 37 19.66 0.11 4.66
N ILE A 38 20.37 -0.96 5.04
CA ILE A 38 20.70 -2.09 4.17
C ILE A 38 19.42 -2.82 3.70
N LYS A 39 19.26 -2.90 2.37
CA LYS A 39 18.09 -3.50 1.71
C LYS A 39 18.12 -5.03 1.63
N ARG A 40 19.30 -5.67 1.77
CA ARG A 40 19.49 -7.12 1.69
C ARG A 40 20.68 -7.59 2.56
N PRO A 41 20.55 -8.67 3.35
CA PRO A 41 19.31 -9.41 3.60
C PRO A 41 18.28 -8.56 4.36
N ARG A 42 16.99 -8.80 4.11
CA ARG A 42 15.92 -8.01 4.78
C ARG A 42 15.90 -8.40 6.26
N LEU A 43 16.18 -7.44 7.15
CA LEU A 43 15.92 -7.61 8.58
C LEU A 43 14.43 -7.87 8.80
N SER A 44 14.11 -8.90 9.58
CA SER A 44 12.72 -9.15 10.02
C SER A 44 12.17 -7.92 10.75
N ILE A 45 10.84 -7.78 10.83
CA ILE A 45 10.21 -6.67 11.57
C ILE A 45 10.73 -6.62 13.02
N GLY A 46 10.87 -7.78 13.66
CA GLY A 46 11.44 -7.89 15.01
C GLY A 46 12.90 -7.44 15.09
N ASN A 47 13.72 -7.77 14.07
CA ASN A 47 15.13 -7.38 14.04
C ASN A 47 15.29 -5.88 13.77
N ARG A 48 14.48 -5.28 12.88
CA ARG A 48 14.47 -3.81 12.69
C ARG A 48 14.07 -3.07 13.96
N GLN A 49 13.05 -3.58 14.66
CA GLN A 49 12.63 -3.04 15.95
C GLN A 49 13.74 -3.17 17.01
N ALA A 50 14.44 -4.31 17.04
CA ALA A 50 15.56 -4.52 17.94
C ALA A 50 16.73 -3.56 17.64
N VAL A 51 17.05 -3.30 16.38
CA VAL A 51 18.06 -2.31 15.96
C VAL A 51 17.67 -0.91 16.43
N ILE A 52 16.44 -0.48 16.17
CA ILE A 52 15.92 0.83 16.61
C ILE A 52 15.96 0.96 18.14
N ALA A 53 15.56 -0.08 18.86
CA ALA A 53 15.60 -0.09 20.32
C ALA A 53 17.04 -0.08 20.87
N SER A 54 17.99 -0.71 20.17
CA SER A 54 19.42 -0.68 20.53
C SER A 54 20.00 0.72 20.35
N ILE A 55 19.67 1.42 19.27
CA ILE A 55 20.05 2.82 19.05
C ILE A 55 19.52 3.70 20.20
N ALA A 56 18.22 3.59 20.51
CA ALA A 56 17.61 4.37 21.58
C ALA A 56 18.21 4.10 22.97
N ARG A 57 18.58 2.84 23.27
CA ARG A 57 19.25 2.47 24.52
C ARG A 57 20.66 3.05 24.61
N LEU A 58 21.44 2.97 23.54
CA LEU A 58 22.81 3.50 23.53
C LEU A 58 22.82 5.02 23.67
N GLU A 59 21.87 5.73 23.06
CA GLU A 59 21.74 7.17 23.28
C GLU A 59 21.27 7.53 24.68
N SER A 60 20.29 6.81 25.22
CA SER A 60 19.87 6.99 26.61
C SER A 60 21.04 6.80 27.57
N LEU A 61 21.84 5.75 27.33
CA LEU A 61 23.05 5.48 28.11
C LEU A 61 24.10 6.58 27.96
N LYS A 62 24.34 7.07 26.74
CA LYS A 62 25.23 8.21 26.49
C LYS A 62 24.79 9.44 27.27
N ASP A 63 23.51 9.80 27.20
CA ASP A 63 22.96 10.95 27.93
C ASP A 63 23.08 10.77 29.46
N SER A 64 22.85 9.55 29.98
CA SER A 64 23.01 9.22 31.40
C SER A 64 24.46 9.33 31.89
N VAL A 65 25.42 8.85 31.09
CA VAL A 65 26.85 8.88 31.43
C VAL A 65 27.44 10.28 31.24
N ARG A 66 26.97 11.03 30.23
CA ARG A 66 27.41 12.41 29.95
C ARG A 66 27.25 13.33 31.16
N GLY A 67 26.19 13.14 31.94
CA GLY A 67 25.96 13.89 33.18
C GLY A 67 27.04 13.69 34.27
N ARG A 68 27.86 12.64 34.18
CA ARG A 68 28.98 12.38 35.11
C ARG A 68 30.27 13.12 34.74
N PHE A 69 30.44 13.51 33.47
CA PHE A 69 31.71 14.02 32.92
C PHE A 69 31.60 15.40 32.24
N VAL A 70 30.38 15.87 31.95
CA VAL A 70 30.10 17.16 31.31
C VAL A 70 29.04 17.90 32.11
N TYR A 71 29.31 19.15 32.48
CA TYR A 71 28.32 20.00 33.15
C TYR A 71 27.26 20.45 32.14
N VAL A 72 26.10 19.81 32.14
CA VAL A 72 24.96 20.16 31.28
C VAL A 72 23.89 20.82 32.16
N GLY A 73 23.54 22.06 31.83
CA GLY A 73 22.40 22.75 32.46
C GLY A 73 21.10 21.96 32.27
N ALA A 74 20.20 22.03 33.25
CA ALA A 74 18.97 21.24 33.33
C ALA A 74 18.17 21.24 32.01
N GLY A 75 18.30 20.14 31.26
CA GLY A 75 17.63 19.91 29.99
C GLY A 75 16.95 18.53 30.01
N TYR A 76 15.70 18.53 30.45
CA TYR A 76 14.60 17.56 30.38
C TYR A 76 14.88 16.10 29.95
N GLY A 77 14.43 15.15 30.77
CA GLY A 77 14.72 13.70 30.72
C GLY A 77 14.03 12.86 29.64
N LEU A 78 13.39 13.48 28.65
CA LEU A 78 12.81 12.82 27.48
C LEU A 78 13.15 13.60 26.22
N ARG A 79 13.64 12.91 25.18
CA ARG A 79 13.95 13.52 23.87
C ARG A 79 13.39 12.70 22.72
N TRP A 80 12.89 13.38 21.70
CA TRP A 80 12.53 12.76 20.43
C TRP A 80 13.75 12.72 19.51
N ARG A 81 14.09 11.53 18.99
CA ARG A 81 15.04 11.40 17.88
C ARG A 81 14.30 10.95 16.64
N GLU A 82 14.40 11.76 15.59
CA GLU A 82 13.99 11.36 14.26
C GLU A 82 15.04 10.40 13.67
N ILE A 83 14.58 9.30 13.11
CA ILE A 83 15.44 8.27 12.50
C ILE A 83 15.24 8.39 11.00
N GLU A 84 16.21 8.98 10.32
CA GLU A 84 16.21 9.13 8.87
C GLU A 84 16.17 7.76 8.20
N THR A 85 15.12 7.53 7.42
CA THR A 85 15.05 6.35 6.55
C THR A 85 15.52 6.74 5.15
N ALA A 86 16.22 5.84 4.46
CA ALA A 86 16.90 6.07 3.17
C ALA A 86 16.00 6.43 1.95
N ILE A 87 14.76 6.87 2.17
CA ILE A 87 13.84 7.37 1.15
C ILE A 87 13.10 8.58 1.72
N GLU A 88 13.18 9.74 1.03
CA GLU A 88 12.22 10.84 1.18
C GLU A 88 10.82 10.30 0.84
N SER A 89 10.10 9.83 1.86
CA SER A 89 8.76 9.27 1.73
C SER A 89 7.87 9.81 2.85
N ARG A 90 6.55 9.77 2.65
CA ARG A 90 5.49 10.26 3.57
C ARG A 90 5.42 9.55 4.94
N ILE A 91 6.48 8.85 5.38
CA ILE A 91 6.50 8.07 6.62
C ILE A 91 7.69 8.51 7.48
N LEU A 92 7.37 9.29 8.51
CA LEU A 92 8.29 9.74 9.53
C LEU A 92 8.43 8.67 10.61
N THR A 93 9.67 8.34 10.98
CA THR A 93 9.97 7.39 12.06
C THR A 93 10.76 8.14 13.12
N GLY A 94 10.36 8.02 14.38
CA GLY A 94 11.16 8.54 15.48
C GLY A 94 10.96 7.75 16.76
N ALA A 95 11.94 7.90 17.65
CA ALA A 95 12.01 7.23 18.93
C ALA A 95 11.95 8.27 20.06
N VAL A 96 11.18 7.97 21.12
CA VAL A 96 11.25 8.71 22.37
C VAL A 96 12.31 8.04 23.24
N ILE A 97 13.38 8.78 23.53
CA ILE A 97 14.50 8.33 24.34
C ILE A 97 14.21 8.76 25.78
N ASN A 98 14.11 7.76 26.66
CA ASN A 98 13.92 7.94 28.09
C ASN A 98 15.28 7.96 28.79
N SER A 99 15.60 9.05 29.48
CA SER A 99 16.86 9.16 30.23
C SER A 99 16.68 8.97 31.73
N ASN A 100 15.50 9.31 32.29
CA ASN A 100 15.32 9.46 33.75
C ASN A 100 14.04 8.83 34.33
N HIS A 101 13.12 8.31 33.51
CA HIS A 101 11.87 7.74 34.03
C HIS A 101 12.06 6.28 34.44
N ILE A 102 11.87 6.02 35.73
CA ILE A 102 11.81 4.67 36.32
C ILE A 102 10.36 4.15 36.31
N GLU A 103 9.38 5.03 36.50
CA GLU A 103 7.96 4.68 36.55
C GLU A 103 7.34 4.70 35.13
N PRO A 104 6.81 3.57 34.62
CA PRO A 104 6.24 3.49 33.28
C PRO A 104 5.06 4.43 33.03
N ARG A 105 4.26 4.73 34.06
CA ARG A 105 3.10 5.63 33.93
C ARG A 105 3.54 7.06 33.65
N ARG A 106 4.42 7.61 34.49
CA ARG A 106 4.97 8.95 34.29
C ARG A 106 5.73 9.08 32.98
N PHE A 107 6.49 8.04 32.61
CA PHE A 107 7.14 7.98 31.28
C PHE A 107 6.12 8.14 30.15
N LEU A 108 5.02 7.39 30.18
CA LEU A 108 4.02 7.43 29.12
C LEU A 108 3.23 8.75 29.10
N GLU A 109 2.95 9.33 30.27
CA GLU A 109 2.29 10.64 30.39
C GLU A 109 3.18 11.73 29.76
N ASP A 110 4.45 11.81 30.13
CA ASP A 110 5.37 12.84 29.62
C ASP A 110 5.77 12.59 28.16
N ALA A 111 5.95 11.33 27.76
CA ALA A 111 6.20 10.97 26.36
C ALA A 111 4.98 11.26 25.47
N SER A 112 3.77 11.24 26.02
CA SER A 112 2.56 11.53 25.25
C SER A 112 2.54 12.97 24.75
N GLU A 113 3.02 13.94 25.55
CA GLU A 113 3.08 15.35 25.15
C GLU A 113 3.99 15.54 23.93
N ILE A 114 5.19 14.96 23.98
CA ILE A 114 6.18 15.00 22.90
C ILE A 114 5.63 14.37 21.62
N VAL A 115 4.97 13.20 21.74
CA VAL A 115 4.42 12.52 20.56
C VAL A 115 3.22 13.27 19.98
N LEU A 116 2.36 13.83 20.83
CA LEU A 116 1.21 14.62 20.39
C LEU A 116 1.65 15.88 19.62
N GLU A 117 2.66 16.59 20.11
CA GLU A 117 3.24 17.76 19.40
C GLU A 117 3.75 17.39 18.00
N ARG A 118 4.45 16.25 17.88
CA ARG A 118 4.94 15.76 16.58
C ARG A 118 3.80 15.36 15.65
N VAL A 119 2.82 14.61 16.16
CA VAL A 119 1.61 14.26 15.41
C VAL A 119 0.88 15.51 14.89
N GLN A 120 0.77 16.57 15.70
CA GLN A 120 0.20 17.85 15.28
C GLN A 120 1.00 18.50 14.15
N SER A 121 2.33 18.57 14.28
CA SER A 121 3.20 19.13 13.25
C SER A 121 3.05 18.40 11.90
N VAL A 122 2.89 17.07 11.93
CA VAL A 122 2.70 16.25 10.72
C VAL A 122 1.29 16.43 10.14
N LEU A 123 0.26 16.51 10.99
CA LEU A 123 -1.13 16.79 10.58
C LEU A 123 -1.33 18.21 9.99
N GLN A 124 -0.42 19.16 10.25
CA GLN A 124 -0.42 20.45 9.54
C GLN A 124 -0.04 20.30 8.06
N ARG A 125 0.71 19.27 7.71
CA ARG A 125 1.20 19.02 6.34
C ARG A 125 0.42 17.93 5.60
N HIS A 126 -0.36 17.12 6.30
CA HIS A 126 -1.09 15.98 5.75
C HIS A 126 -2.51 15.87 6.33
N ASP A 127 -3.48 15.45 5.50
CA ASP A 127 -4.91 15.39 5.88
C ASP A 127 -5.24 14.24 6.84
N SER A 128 -4.47 13.14 6.77
CA SER A 128 -4.61 11.97 7.62
C SER A 128 -3.24 11.33 7.92
N ILE A 129 -3.09 10.73 9.10
CA ILE A 129 -1.89 9.96 9.45
C ILE A 129 -2.26 8.62 10.10
N ASN A 130 -1.38 7.64 9.93
CA ASN A 130 -1.41 6.37 10.67
C ASN A 130 -0.22 6.33 11.63
N THR A 131 -0.45 5.99 12.89
CA THR A 131 0.59 5.92 13.92
C THR A 131 0.69 4.50 14.48
N VAL A 132 1.93 4.04 14.67
CA VAL A 132 2.22 2.75 15.29
C VAL A 132 3.25 2.98 16.38
N PHE A 133 2.86 2.70 17.63
CA PHE A 133 3.74 2.75 18.77
C PHE A 133 4.38 1.38 18.96
N ASN A 134 5.70 1.33 19.08
CA ASN A 134 6.42 0.10 19.36
C ASN A 134 7.26 0.31 20.62
N GLY A 135 7.20 -0.65 21.54
CA GLY A 135 8.01 -0.65 22.76
C GLY A 135 8.64 -2.01 23.00
N GLU A 136 9.93 -2.02 23.31
CA GLU A 136 10.63 -3.19 23.85
C GLU A 136 10.61 -3.10 25.38
N PHE A 137 10.02 -4.11 26.03
CA PHE A 137 9.94 -4.22 27.48
C PHE A 137 10.97 -5.25 27.95
N VAL A 138 11.81 -4.86 28.91
CA VAL A 138 12.87 -5.72 29.47
C VAL A 138 12.64 -5.89 30.97
N ALA A 139 12.61 -7.13 31.44
CA ALA A 139 12.52 -7.48 32.86
C ALA A 139 13.50 -8.62 33.16
N GLY A 140 14.65 -8.29 33.74
CA GLY A 140 15.78 -9.23 33.88
C GLY A 140 16.24 -9.73 32.51
N ASP A 141 16.36 -11.04 32.34
CA ASP A 141 16.77 -11.66 31.06
C ASP A 141 15.64 -11.78 30.03
N LYS A 142 14.40 -11.41 30.39
CA LYS A 142 13.23 -11.52 29.52
C LYS A 142 13.02 -10.23 28.75
N ARG A 143 12.95 -10.35 27.41
CA ARG A 143 12.62 -9.26 26.48
C ARG A 143 11.27 -9.52 25.81
N ALA A 144 10.46 -8.49 25.68
CA ALA A 144 9.16 -8.56 25.00
C ALA A 144 8.94 -7.33 24.12
N ASN A 145 8.85 -7.55 22.81
CA ASN A 145 8.45 -6.51 21.87
C ASN A 145 6.92 -6.45 21.83
N LYS A 146 6.36 -5.26 22.11
CA LYS A 146 4.93 -4.98 21.98
C LYS A 146 4.74 -3.85 20.99
N SER A 147 3.87 -4.09 20.01
CA SER A 147 3.39 -3.06 19.11
C SER A 147 1.94 -2.71 19.44
N ILE A 148 1.68 -1.42 19.57
CA ILE A 148 0.34 -0.84 19.68
C ILE A 148 0.14 -0.08 18.37
N ALA A 149 -0.42 -0.78 17.39
CA ALA A 149 -0.92 -0.14 16.18
C ALA A 149 -2.30 0.46 16.47
N THR A 150 -2.58 1.64 15.95
CA THR A 150 -3.96 2.12 15.85
C THR A 150 -4.72 1.18 14.92
N ARG A 151 -5.39 0.16 15.45
CA ARG A 151 -6.28 -0.66 14.64
C ARG A 151 -7.53 0.17 14.33
N ASN A 152 -7.64 0.57 13.06
CA ASN A 152 -8.86 0.88 12.31
C ASN A 152 -9.41 2.31 12.25
N TYR A 153 -8.68 3.37 12.62
CA TYR A 153 -9.06 4.74 12.24
C TYR A 153 -7.82 5.60 11.96
N GLU A 154 -7.80 6.24 10.78
CA GLU A 154 -6.81 7.27 10.47
C GLU A 154 -7.01 8.46 11.42
N ILE A 155 -5.93 9.07 11.89
CA ILE A 155 -6.02 10.29 12.70
C ILE A 155 -6.24 11.45 11.73
N TYR A 156 -7.43 12.06 11.78
CA TYR A 156 -7.79 13.23 11.00
C TYR A 156 -7.54 14.51 11.78
N ARG A 157 -7.30 15.61 11.07
CA ARG A 157 -7.07 16.95 11.65
C ARG A 157 -8.20 17.43 12.59
N CYS A 158 -9.41 16.89 12.46
CA CYS A 158 -10.60 17.27 13.22
C CYS A 158 -10.82 16.52 14.55
N ILE A 159 -9.95 15.56 14.92
CA ILE A 159 -10.07 14.82 16.18
C ILE A 159 -9.52 15.66 17.34
N ASP A 160 -10.29 15.86 18.41
CA ASP A 160 -9.75 16.42 19.66
C ASP A 160 -8.76 15.43 20.27
N GLN A 161 -7.47 15.76 20.18
CA GLN A 161 -6.37 14.92 20.64
C GLN A 161 -6.35 14.76 22.17
N ARG A 162 -7.06 15.62 22.93
CA ARG A 162 -7.24 15.45 24.38
C ARG A 162 -8.37 14.48 24.75
N GLU A 163 -9.26 14.15 23.82
CA GLU A 163 -10.27 13.09 23.98
C GLU A 163 -9.73 11.72 23.53
N TRP A 164 -8.73 11.69 22.63
CA TRP A 164 -8.01 10.47 22.19
C TRP A 164 -7.30 9.72 23.33
N SER A 165 -6.96 10.41 24.43
CA SER A 165 -6.24 9.83 25.58
C SER A 165 -7.12 9.10 26.60
N LYS A 166 -8.43 8.95 26.37
CA LYS A 166 -9.34 8.55 27.45
C LYS A 166 -9.74 7.07 27.42
N HIS A 167 -9.02 6.34 28.26
CA HIS A 167 -9.38 5.09 28.95
C HIS A 167 -8.85 3.77 28.39
N VAL A 168 -7.85 3.23 29.10
CA VAL A 168 -7.52 1.81 29.13
C VAL A 168 -8.27 1.20 30.31
N ASN A 169 -9.17 0.24 30.03
CA ASN A 169 -9.89 -0.47 31.08
C ASN A 169 -8.96 -1.52 31.71
N LEU A 170 -8.62 -1.35 32.99
CA LEU A 170 -7.81 -2.28 33.76
C LEU A 170 -8.67 -2.91 34.86
N LEU A 171 -8.61 -4.24 34.95
CA LEU A 171 -9.18 -5.01 36.04
C LEU A 171 -8.12 -5.14 37.14
N TYR A 172 -8.38 -4.60 38.32
CA TYR A 172 -7.54 -4.84 39.49
C TYR A 172 -7.99 -6.15 40.15
N VAL A 173 -7.08 -7.11 40.26
CA VAL A 173 -7.30 -8.38 40.94
C VAL A 173 -6.37 -8.42 42.14
N GLU A 174 -6.97 -8.45 43.32
CA GLU A 174 -6.24 -8.47 44.59
C GLU A 174 -6.12 -9.91 45.07
N ASP A 175 -4.90 -10.32 45.42
CA ASP A 175 -4.64 -11.55 46.17
C ASP A 175 -4.03 -11.18 47.53
N ASN A 176 -3.99 -12.11 48.49
CA ASN A 176 -3.66 -11.83 49.90
C ASN A 176 -2.25 -11.25 50.15
N ILE A 177 -1.39 -11.13 49.13
CA ILE A 177 0.01 -10.69 49.24
C ILE A 177 0.35 -9.54 48.27
N ALA A 178 -0.34 -9.40 47.13
CA ALA A 178 -0.16 -8.29 46.19
C ALA A 178 -1.34 -8.18 45.20
N GLY A 179 -1.57 -6.97 44.68
CA GLY A 179 -2.54 -6.71 43.62
C GLY A 179 -1.93 -6.68 42.21
N HIS A 180 -2.66 -7.21 41.24
CA HIS A 180 -2.27 -7.23 39.83
C HIS A 180 -3.28 -6.47 38.96
N PHE A 181 -2.79 -5.68 38.00
CA PHE A 181 -3.63 -5.06 36.97
C PHE A 181 -3.65 -5.93 35.71
N ALA A 182 -4.85 -6.32 35.27
CA ALA A 182 -5.06 -7.06 34.04
C ALA A 182 -5.77 -6.18 33.00
N LEU A 183 -5.26 -6.16 31.77
CA LEU A 183 -5.85 -5.38 30.68
C LEU A 183 -7.18 -5.98 30.22
N ILE A 184 -8.26 -5.20 30.29
CA ILE A 184 -9.56 -5.55 29.71
C ILE A 184 -9.55 -5.20 28.22
N LYS A 185 -9.29 -6.20 27.39
CA LYS A 185 -9.26 -6.05 25.92
C LYS A 185 -10.64 -5.83 25.29
N ASP A 186 -11.70 -6.30 25.95
CA ASP A 186 -13.09 -6.17 25.49
C ASP A 186 -14.02 -6.20 26.71
N LEU A 187 -14.44 -5.01 27.17
CA LEU A 187 -15.32 -4.84 28.33
C LEU A 187 -16.72 -5.43 28.08
N SER A 188 -17.20 -5.31 26.84
CA SER A 188 -18.50 -5.85 26.44
C SER A 188 -18.57 -7.36 26.68
N ARG A 189 -17.50 -8.07 26.31
CA ARG A 189 -17.39 -9.51 26.53
C ARG A 189 -17.28 -9.87 28.01
N LEU A 190 -16.46 -9.16 28.78
CA LEU A 190 -16.21 -9.45 30.20
C LEU A 190 -17.49 -9.35 31.06
N VAL A 191 -18.32 -8.35 30.80
CA VAL A 191 -19.47 -8.02 31.65
C VAL A 191 -20.78 -8.66 31.14
N SER A 192 -20.87 -9.00 29.85
CA SER A 192 -22.12 -9.55 29.27
C SER A 192 -22.66 -10.78 30.00
N SER A 193 -21.78 -11.71 30.39
CA SER A 193 -22.12 -12.96 31.08
C SER A 193 -22.59 -12.75 32.53
N GLN A 194 -22.23 -11.63 33.15
CA GLN A 194 -22.62 -11.29 34.53
C GLN A 194 -24.00 -10.62 34.58
N ILE A 195 -24.47 -10.06 33.45
CA ILE A 195 -25.71 -9.29 33.37
C ILE A 195 -26.88 -10.09 32.77
N ASN A 196 -26.63 -11.06 31.88
CA ASN A 196 -27.71 -11.93 31.39
C ASN A 196 -27.25 -13.38 31.12
N LYS A 197 -28.23 -14.29 31.04
CA LYS A 197 -28.03 -15.70 30.69
C LYS A 197 -28.03 -16.00 29.18
N TYR A 198 -28.23 -15.00 28.32
CA TYR A 198 -28.56 -15.17 26.89
C TYR A 198 -27.43 -14.77 25.92
N GLY A 199 -26.23 -14.44 26.40
CA GLY A 199 -24.99 -14.49 25.60
C GLY A 199 -24.85 -13.46 24.46
N HIS A 200 -25.70 -12.44 24.38
CA HIS A 200 -25.58 -11.39 23.36
C HIS A 200 -24.58 -10.29 23.78
N LYS A 201 -23.76 -9.82 22.82
CA LYS A 201 -22.81 -8.71 23.01
C LYS A 201 -23.58 -7.41 23.33
N LYS A 202 -23.29 -6.77 24.47
CA LYS A 202 -23.82 -5.44 24.82
C LYS A 202 -22.75 -4.38 24.68
N TYR A 203 -23.12 -3.23 24.14
CA TYR A 203 -22.27 -2.04 24.07
C TYR A 203 -22.58 -1.14 25.27
N PHE A 204 -21.54 -0.80 26.03
CA PHE A 204 -21.63 0.09 27.19
C PHE A 204 -21.17 1.48 26.79
N CYS A 205 -21.95 2.51 27.17
CA CYS A 205 -21.62 3.91 26.89
C CYS A 205 -20.95 4.51 28.14
N ASP A 206 -19.73 5.04 28.00
CA ASP A 206 -18.94 5.64 29.10
C ASP A 206 -19.29 7.12 29.39
N SER A 207 -20.28 7.69 28.70
CA SER A 207 -20.62 9.11 28.80
C SER A 207 -21.92 9.38 29.57
N SER A 208 -21.87 10.41 30.44
CA SER A 208 -23.05 11.01 31.05
C SER A 208 -23.86 11.79 30.00
N SER A 209 -25.18 11.91 30.21
CA SER A 209 -26.10 12.62 29.30
C SER A 209 -25.65 14.03 28.90
N SER A 210 -25.00 14.75 29.82
CA SER A 210 -24.42 16.08 29.60
C SER A 210 -23.27 16.12 28.59
N LYS A 211 -22.46 15.07 28.48
CA LYS A 211 -21.36 14.98 27.51
C LYS A 211 -21.86 14.63 26.11
N LEU A 212 -23.02 13.98 26.00
CA LEU A 212 -23.62 13.61 24.73
C LEU A 212 -24.15 14.83 23.96
N GLU A 213 -24.74 15.81 24.66
CA GLU A 213 -25.21 17.05 24.02
C GLU A 213 -24.06 17.91 23.47
N LEU A 214 -22.95 18.03 24.23
CA LEU A 214 -21.74 18.70 23.77
C LEU A 214 -21.14 17.97 22.56
N HIS A 215 -20.95 16.65 22.66
CA HIS A 215 -20.44 15.85 21.56
C HIS A 215 -21.33 15.89 20.32
N SER A 216 -22.66 15.91 20.45
CA SER A 216 -23.57 15.95 19.30
C SER A 216 -23.49 17.27 18.53
N THR A 217 -23.20 18.37 19.24
CA THR A 217 -23.04 19.69 18.62
C THR A 217 -21.71 19.78 17.86
N ASP A 218 -20.65 19.22 18.44
CA ASP A 218 -19.31 19.17 17.85
C ASP A 218 -19.22 18.14 16.71
N CYS A 219 -19.83 16.96 16.87
CA CYS A 219 -19.90 15.92 15.85
C CYS A 219 -20.72 16.37 14.64
N GLY A 220 -21.76 17.20 14.80
CA GLY A 220 -22.52 17.74 13.68
C GLY A 220 -21.78 18.85 12.90
N LYS A 221 -20.96 19.67 13.58
CA LYS A 221 -20.33 20.87 13.00
C LYS A 221 -18.87 20.66 12.56
N LEU A 222 -18.12 19.80 13.26
CA LEU A 222 -16.67 19.61 13.06
C LEU A 222 -16.31 18.29 12.37
N ASN A 223 -17.26 17.36 12.25
CA ASN A 223 -17.01 16.05 11.67
C ASN A 223 -17.20 16.05 10.15
N ASP A 224 -16.14 16.40 9.42
CA ASP A 224 -16.09 16.20 7.96
C ASP A 224 -16.16 14.71 7.55
N CYS A 225 -16.00 13.78 8.50
CA CYS A 225 -16.19 12.34 8.34
C CYS A 225 -17.60 11.86 8.71
N ALA A 226 -18.54 12.77 9.01
CA ALA A 226 -19.94 12.41 9.14
C ALA A 226 -20.39 11.73 7.83
N ILE A 227 -20.96 10.52 7.93
CA ILE A 227 -21.57 9.84 6.79
C ILE A 227 -22.76 10.69 6.36
N ARG A 228 -22.52 11.62 5.43
CA ARG A 228 -23.57 12.36 4.76
C ARG A 228 -24.26 11.40 3.82
N LEU A 229 -25.42 10.93 4.25
CA LEU A 229 -26.33 10.25 3.33
C LEU A 229 -26.60 11.18 2.14
N PRO A 230 -26.71 10.64 0.92
CA PRO A 230 -27.01 11.46 -0.23
C PRO A 230 -28.27 12.29 0.02
N SER A 231 -28.20 13.58 -0.28
CA SER A 231 -29.39 14.44 -0.29
C SER A 231 -30.40 13.92 -1.32
N GLU A 232 -31.63 14.44 -1.31
CA GLU A 232 -32.60 14.16 -2.38
C GLU A 232 -32.05 14.47 -3.78
N ASP A 233 -31.10 15.41 -3.89
CA ASP A 233 -30.42 15.78 -5.13
C ASP A 233 -29.27 14.81 -5.52
N ASP A 234 -28.65 14.16 -4.53
CA ASP A 234 -27.52 13.23 -4.71
C ASP A 234 -27.93 11.74 -4.60
N LYS A 235 -29.21 11.45 -4.37
CA LYS A 235 -29.73 10.08 -4.21
C LYS A 235 -29.44 9.15 -5.38
N TRP A 236 -29.16 9.71 -6.56
CA TRP A 236 -28.85 8.95 -7.76
C TRP A 236 -27.35 8.96 -8.08
N LEU A 237 -26.73 7.79 -8.07
CA LEU A 237 -25.37 7.61 -8.56
C LEU A 237 -25.33 7.83 -10.08
N LYS A 238 -24.50 8.78 -10.51
CA LYS A 238 -24.25 9.07 -11.93
C LYS A 238 -22.77 9.02 -12.24
N PHE A 239 -22.43 8.50 -13.41
CA PHE A 239 -21.06 8.53 -13.91
C PHE A 239 -20.65 9.98 -14.17
N LYS A 240 -19.58 10.45 -13.50
CA LYS A 240 -18.99 11.77 -13.78
C LYS A 240 -17.99 11.71 -14.95
N ASN A 241 -17.20 10.63 -14.99
CA ASN A 241 -16.15 10.42 -16.00
C ASN A 241 -16.59 9.37 -17.01
N HIS A 242 -17.37 9.78 -18.01
CA HIS A 242 -17.92 8.86 -19.02
C HIS A 242 -16.84 8.15 -19.84
N CYS A 243 -15.66 8.76 -20.04
CA CYS A 243 -14.51 8.11 -20.69
C CYS A 243 -14.08 6.79 -20.02
N ARG A 244 -14.31 6.65 -18.70
CA ARG A 244 -14.01 5.40 -17.96
C ARG A 244 -15.00 4.27 -18.24
N LYS A 245 -16.09 4.54 -18.96
CA LYS A 245 -16.99 3.49 -19.48
C LYS A 245 -16.39 2.78 -20.70
N GLU A 246 -15.41 3.40 -21.37
CA GLU A 246 -14.80 2.80 -22.55
C GLU A 246 -13.92 1.62 -22.17
N ARG A 247 -14.01 0.53 -22.94
CA ARG A 247 -13.10 -0.60 -22.79
C ARG A 247 -11.70 -0.17 -23.21
N VAL A 248 -10.72 -0.53 -22.39
CA VAL A 248 -9.31 -0.36 -22.75
C VAL A 248 -8.98 -1.22 -23.98
N PRO A 249 -8.26 -0.68 -24.97
CA PRO A 249 -8.01 -1.38 -26.23
C PRO A 249 -7.09 -2.58 -26.05
N PHE A 250 -6.06 -2.44 -25.23
CA PHE A 250 -5.04 -3.44 -24.94
C PHE A 250 -5.00 -3.75 -23.45
N VAL A 251 -4.88 -5.04 -23.12
CA VAL A 251 -4.66 -5.54 -21.75
C VAL A 251 -3.60 -6.62 -21.81
N VAL A 252 -2.66 -6.61 -20.87
CA VAL A 252 -1.65 -7.66 -20.71
C VAL A 252 -2.03 -8.50 -19.50
N TYR A 253 -2.10 -9.81 -19.66
CA TYR A 253 -2.22 -10.77 -18.55
C TYR A 253 -0.89 -11.47 -18.39
N THR A 254 -0.30 -11.45 -17.20
CA THR A 254 1.06 -11.93 -16.96
C THR A 254 1.10 -12.84 -15.74
N ASP A 255 2.01 -13.80 -15.80
CA ASP A 255 2.36 -14.68 -14.70
C ASP A 255 3.87 -14.96 -14.72
N LEU A 256 4.46 -15.21 -13.55
CA LEU A 256 5.88 -15.55 -13.41
C LEU A 256 6.06 -16.78 -12.52
N GLU A 257 7.15 -17.50 -12.75
CA GLU A 257 7.51 -18.68 -11.97
C GLU A 257 8.92 -18.53 -11.40
N CYS A 258 9.08 -18.98 -10.15
CA CYS A 258 10.35 -18.93 -9.44
C CYS A 258 10.90 -20.34 -9.14
N ALA A 259 12.19 -20.51 -9.30
CA ALA A 259 12.94 -21.64 -8.80
C ALA A 259 13.24 -21.39 -7.32
N LEU A 260 13.12 -22.45 -6.51
CA LEU A 260 13.41 -22.42 -5.09
C LEU A 260 14.81 -22.98 -4.87
N GLU A 261 15.76 -22.09 -4.61
CA GLU A 261 17.11 -22.49 -4.22
C GLU A 261 17.16 -22.63 -2.70
N LYS A 262 17.61 -23.79 -2.22
CA LYS A 262 17.89 -23.99 -0.80
C LYS A 262 19.15 -23.18 -0.46
N ILE A 263 19.06 -22.36 0.58
CA ILE A 263 20.22 -21.66 1.11
C ILE A 263 20.89 -22.65 2.07
N ASP A 264 22.19 -22.92 1.86
CA ASP A 264 22.98 -23.73 2.80
C ASP A 264 22.94 -23.07 4.19
N GLU A 265 22.85 -23.91 5.23
CA GLU A 265 22.58 -23.50 6.62
C GLU A 265 23.62 -22.50 7.16
N ASP A 266 23.40 -21.21 6.93
CA ASP A 266 24.07 -20.14 7.67
C ASP A 266 23.27 -19.87 8.96
N PRO A 267 23.82 -20.15 10.17
CA PRO A 267 23.10 -20.04 11.44
C PRO A 267 22.64 -18.61 11.79
N THR A 268 23.02 -17.60 10.99
CA THR A 268 22.63 -16.20 11.18
C THR A 268 21.47 -15.74 10.27
N SER A 269 21.09 -16.54 9.27
CA SER A 269 20.05 -16.19 8.29
C SER A 269 18.72 -16.90 8.58
N SER A 270 17.66 -16.13 8.81
CA SER A 270 16.28 -16.66 8.88
C SER A 270 15.65 -16.92 7.50
N MET A 271 16.43 -16.86 6.40
CA MET A 271 15.94 -17.11 5.05
C MET A 271 16.05 -18.59 4.71
N TYR A 272 14.91 -19.27 4.66
CA TYR A 272 14.85 -20.71 4.36
C TYR A 272 15.00 -21.04 2.87
N GLN A 273 14.62 -20.14 1.95
CA GLN A 273 14.64 -20.37 0.49
C GLN A 273 14.88 -19.06 -0.27
N HIS A 274 15.74 -19.11 -1.29
CA HIS A 274 15.94 -18.02 -2.24
C HIS A 274 15.04 -18.26 -3.46
N HIS A 275 14.17 -17.30 -3.76
CA HIS A 275 13.26 -17.35 -4.91
C HIS A 275 13.91 -16.62 -6.09
N GLN A 276 14.30 -17.37 -7.11
CA GLN A 276 14.85 -16.81 -8.34
C GLN A 276 13.82 -16.96 -9.46
N VAL A 277 13.38 -15.84 -10.05
CA VAL A 277 12.50 -15.90 -11.23
C VAL A 277 13.25 -16.57 -12.37
N PHE A 278 12.66 -17.59 -12.97
CA PHE A 278 13.25 -18.32 -14.10
C PHE A 278 12.36 -18.33 -15.33
N SER A 279 11.06 -18.02 -15.18
CA SER A 279 10.10 -17.95 -16.28
C SER A 279 9.17 -16.78 -16.09
N ILE A 280 8.85 -16.10 -17.19
CA ILE A 280 7.75 -15.15 -17.27
C ILE A 280 7.00 -15.38 -18.56
N ALA A 281 5.69 -15.25 -18.50
CA ALA A 281 4.84 -15.38 -19.66
C ALA A 281 3.67 -14.43 -19.57
N TYR A 282 3.25 -13.95 -20.74
CA TYR A 282 2.16 -13.00 -20.83
C TYR A 282 1.33 -13.18 -22.10
N TYR A 283 0.08 -12.77 -22.00
CA TYR A 283 -0.87 -12.70 -23.08
C TYR A 283 -1.34 -11.25 -23.26
N ILE A 284 -1.09 -10.69 -24.44
CA ILE A 284 -1.67 -9.41 -24.86
C ILE A 284 -3.03 -9.71 -25.49
N HIS A 285 -4.08 -9.09 -24.96
CA HIS A 285 -5.40 -9.10 -25.55
C HIS A 285 -5.73 -7.74 -26.18
N CYS A 286 -6.05 -7.75 -27.47
CA CYS A 286 -6.62 -6.60 -28.17
C CYS A 286 -8.13 -6.78 -28.31
N SER A 287 -8.90 -5.78 -27.87
CA SER A 287 -10.37 -5.86 -27.79
C SER A 287 -11.11 -5.63 -29.11
N TYR A 288 -10.42 -5.10 -30.13
CA TYR A 288 -11.05 -4.74 -31.42
C TYR A 288 -10.44 -5.48 -32.62
N ASP A 289 -9.25 -6.07 -32.47
CA ASP A 289 -8.60 -6.87 -33.52
C ASP A 289 -7.81 -8.01 -32.86
N ASP A 290 -8.33 -9.24 -32.95
CA ASP A 290 -7.71 -10.41 -32.31
C ASP A 290 -6.38 -10.81 -32.98
N SER A 291 -6.08 -10.33 -34.20
CA SER A 291 -4.78 -10.59 -34.85
C SER A 291 -3.63 -9.88 -34.12
N LEU A 292 -3.93 -8.82 -33.37
CA LEU A 292 -2.98 -8.12 -32.50
C LEU A 292 -2.85 -8.77 -31.12
N SER A 293 -3.72 -9.73 -30.79
CA SER A 293 -3.56 -10.53 -29.57
C SER A 293 -2.41 -11.52 -29.75
N SER A 294 -1.55 -11.66 -28.74
CA SER A 294 -0.43 -12.61 -28.82
C SER A 294 -0.02 -13.13 -27.45
N HIS A 295 0.50 -14.35 -27.43
CA HIS A 295 1.09 -14.99 -26.27
C HIS A 295 2.61 -15.07 -26.44
N ARG A 296 3.37 -14.72 -25.39
CA ARG A 296 4.83 -14.84 -25.39
C ARG A 296 5.30 -15.29 -24.01
N PHE A 297 6.40 -16.04 -23.98
CA PHE A 297 7.05 -16.48 -22.76
C PHE A 297 8.55 -16.54 -22.93
N ARG A 298 9.28 -16.45 -21.82
CA ARG A 298 10.73 -16.62 -21.78
C ARG A 298 11.15 -17.34 -20.53
N ARG A 299 12.05 -18.30 -20.69
CA ARG A 299 12.60 -19.16 -19.63
C ARG A 299 14.11 -19.04 -19.57
N ASP A 300 14.60 -18.04 -18.87
CA ASP A 300 16.01 -17.84 -18.58
C ASP A 300 16.18 -16.81 -17.44
N ASN A 301 17.41 -16.62 -16.97
CA ASN A 301 17.73 -15.67 -15.91
C ASN A 301 17.53 -14.20 -16.31
N ASN A 302 17.33 -13.91 -17.60
CA ASN A 302 17.08 -12.57 -18.13
C ASN A 302 15.59 -12.36 -18.47
N CYS A 303 14.70 -13.23 -17.98
CA CYS A 303 13.28 -13.17 -18.29
C CYS A 303 12.64 -11.83 -17.87
N ILE A 304 13.04 -11.25 -16.74
CA ILE A 304 12.48 -9.97 -16.25
C ILE A 304 12.92 -8.78 -17.11
N SER A 305 14.21 -8.70 -17.48
CA SER A 305 14.71 -7.62 -18.35
C SER A 305 14.11 -7.71 -19.75
N TRP A 306 14.02 -8.92 -20.30
CA TRP A 306 13.29 -9.15 -21.55
C TRP A 306 11.83 -8.74 -21.46
N PHE A 307 11.13 -9.06 -20.37
CA PHE A 307 9.74 -8.65 -20.19
C PHE A 307 9.60 -7.12 -20.13
N ALA A 308 10.54 -6.43 -19.48
CA ALA A 308 10.58 -4.96 -19.47
C ALA A 308 10.71 -4.39 -20.89
N ASP A 309 11.61 -4.96 -21.71
CA ASP A 309 11.78 -4.55 -23.11
C ASP A 309 10.52 -4.84 -23.95
N GLU A 310 9.87 -5.99 -23.76
CA GLU A 310 8.62 -6.32 -24.44
C GLU A 310 7.49 -5.35 -24.08
N LEU A 311 7.37 -4.95 -22.81
CA LEU A 311 6.40 -3.94 -22.39
C LEU A 311 6.71 -2.55 -22.98
N LYS A 312 7.99 -2.20 -23.11
CA LYS A 312 8.42 -0.97 -23.78
C LYS A 312 8.03 -1.00 -25.26
N ASN A 313 8.33 -2.09 -25.96
CA ASN A 313 7.98 -2.28 -27.37
C ASN A 313 6.47 -2.22 -27.58
N LEU A 314 5.69 -2.87 -26.72
CA LEU A 314 4.24 -2.80 -26.72
C LEU A 314 3.75 -1.35 -26.59
N ALA A 315 4.32 -0.57 -25.67
CA ALA A 315 3.95 0.83 -25.52
C ALA A 315 4.20 1.64 -26.80
N HIS A 316 5.32 1.43 -27.49
CA HIS A 316 5.59 2.07 -28.79
C HIS A 316 4.59 1.63 -29.87
N SER A 317 4.30 0.34 -29.98
CA SER A 317 3.32 -0.17 -30.94
C SER A 317 1.93 0.42 -30.69
N VAL A 318 1.49 0.48 -29.43
CA VAL A 318 0.20 1.07 -29.06
C VAL A 318 0.18 2.58 -29.31
N GLN A 319 1.28 3.30 -29.06
CA GLN A 319 1.37 4.72 -29.40
C GLN A 319 1.22 4.96 -30.90
N SER A 320 1.87 4.14 -31.74
CA SER A 320 1.73 4.22 -33.21
C SER A 320 0.29 3.99 -33.66
N VAL A 321 -0.38 2.99 -33.09
CA VAL A 321 -1.79 2.69 -33.35
C VAL A 321 -2.70 3.85 -32.94
N ILE A 322 -2.52 4.42 -31.74
CA ILE A 322 -3.37 5.52 -31.23
C ILE A 322 -3.13 6.83 -32.02
N SER A 323 -1.91 7.05 -32.52
CA SER A 323 -1.59 8.22 -33.36
C SER A 323 -2.11 8.10 -34.79
N THR A 324 -2.47 6.90 -35.26
CA THR A 324 -2.95 6.69 -36.62
C THR A 324 -4.38 7.20 -36.76
N ASN A 325 -4.61 8.15 -37.67
CA ASN A 325 -5.94 8.69 -37.91
C ASN A 325 -6.77 7.71 -38.77
N VAL A 326 -7.76 7.06 -38.17
CA VAL A 326 -8.69 6.18 -38.87
C VAL A 326 -9.93 6.97 -39.31
N PRO A 327 -10.24 7.04 -40.62
CA PRO A 327 -11.45 7.70 -41.09
C PRO A 327 -12.71 7.07 -40.49
N MET A 328 -13.71 7.91 -40.20
CA MET A 328 -14.99 7.44 -39.69
C MET A 328 -15.74 6.66 -40.76
N ASP A 329 -16.13 5.44 -40.43
CA ASP A 329 -17.10 4.67 -41.20
C ASP A 329 -18.51 5.14 -40.82
N PHE A 330 -19.18 5.82 -41.75
CA PHE A 330 -20.46 6.48 -41.49
C PHE A 330 -21.45 6.22 -42.64
N SER A 331 -22.33 5.25 -42.42
CA SER A 331 -23.28 4.79 -43.43
C SER A 331 -24.52 5.70 -43.56
N PRO A 332 -25.30 5.59 -44.65
CA PRO A 332 -26.60 6.27 -44.77
C PRO A 332 -27.59 5.91 -43.65
N ASP A 333 -27.53 4.70 -43.10
CA ASP A 333 -28.35 4.31 -41.95
C ASP A 333 -27.91 5.00 -40.66
N ASP A 334 -26.61 5.22 -40.48
CA ASP A 334 -26.08 5.97 -39.35
C ASP A 334 -26.50 7.44 -39.41
N TRP A 335 -26.59 8.02 -40.61
CA TRP A 335 -27.20 9.35 -40.81
C TRP A 335 -28.63 9.41 -40.28
N ARG A 336 -29.47 8.41 -40.59
CA ARG A 336 -30.85 8.36 -40.10
C ARG A 336 -30.88 8.29 -38.57
N LYS A 337 -30.11 7.37 -37.98
CA LYS A 337 -30.01 7.19 -36.52
C LYS A 337 -29.51 8.45 -35.83
N PHE A 338 -28.50 9.11 -36.38
CA PHE A 338 -27.94 10.35 -35.85
C PHE A 338 -28.96 11.49 -35.87
N ASN A 339 -29.66 11.65 -37.00
CA ASN A 339 -30.66 12.72 -37.18
C ASN A 339 -31.91 12.51 -36.31
N SER A 340 -32.35 11.26 -36.10
CA SER A 340 -33.51 10.95 -35.28
C SER A 340 -33.21 10.82 -33.78
N ALA A 341 -31.94 10.80 -33.38
CA ALA A 341 -31.58 10.60 -31.98
C ALA A 341 -32.00 11.77 -31.09
N THR A 342 -32.66 11.42 -29.99
CA THR A 342 -33.14 12.38 -28.98
C THR A 342 -32.19 12.51 -27.79
N HIS A 343 -31.28 11.55 -27.60
CA HIS A 343 -30.38 11.48 -26.44
C HIS A 343 -28.93 11.27 -26.85
N CYS A 344 -28.02 11.82 -26.05
CA CYS A 344 -26.57 11.66 -26.19
C CYS A 344 -26.12 10.24 -25.80
N HIS A 345 -25.34 9.58 -26.65
CA HIS A 345 -24.77 8.26 -26.40
C HIS A 345 -23.83 8.22 -25.19
N VAL A 346 -23.12 9.32 -24.90
CA VAL A 346 -22.09 9.36 -23.85
C VAL A 346 -22.70 9.61 -22.47
N CYS A 347 -23.51 10.67 -22.35
CA CYS A 347 -24.08 11.11 -21.07
C CYS A 347 -25.54 10.71 -20.86
N GLU A 348 -26.18 10.11 -21.88
CA GLU A 348 -27.55 9.61 -21.84
C GLU A 348 -28.62 10.69 -21.59
N LYS A 349 -28.23 11.98 -21.66
CA LYS A 349 -29.16 13.12 -21.52
C LYS A 349 -29.78 13.51 -22.87
N PRO A 350 -31.01 14.07 -22.86
CA PRO A 350 -31.66 14.54 -24.09
C PRO A 350 -30.89 15.73 -24.69
N PHE A 351 -30.96 15.86 -26.01
CA PHE A 351 -30.47 17.03 -26.73
C PHE A 351 -31.45 18.19 -26.60
N ALA A 352 -30.96 19.38 -26.24
CA ALA A 352 -31.71 20.62 -26.34
C ALA A 352 -31.86 21.06 -27.80
N LYS A 353 -32.81 21.97 -28.08
CA LYS A 353 -33.12 22.44 -29.44
C LYS A 353 -31.90 23.06 -30.14
N ASP A 354 -31.01 23.69 -29.38
CA ASP A 354 -29.83 24.39 -29.89
C ASP A 354 -28.52 23.57 -29.74
N ASP A 355 -28.62 22.32 -29.27
CA ASP A 355 -27.42 21.48 -29.10
C ASP A 355 -26.85 21.03 -30.44
N LYS A 356 -25.56 21.32 -30.63
CA LYS A 356 -24.79 20.74 -31.74
C LYS A 356 -24.42 19.30 -31.43
N ARG A 357 -25.01 18.39 -32.19
CA ARG A 357 -24.71 16.95 -32.17
C ARG A 357 -23.37 16.68 -32.87
N ALA A 358 -22.47 16.00 -32.18
CA ALA A 358 -21.21 15.50 -32.70
C ALA A 358 -21.31 14.00 -33.01
N ARG A 359 -20.61 13.56 -34.05
CA ARG A 359 -20.57 12.15 -34.47
C ARG A 359 -19.46 11.43 -33.72
N GLU A 360 -19.82 10.80 -32.60
CA GLU A 360 -18.88 10.02 -31.80
C GLU A 360 -18.56 8.70 -32.49
N HIS A 361 -17.27 8.36 -32.58
CA HIS A 361 -16.78 7.17 -33.28
C HIS A 361 -15.55 6.60 -32.58
N CYS A 362 -15.28 5.32 -32.82
CA CYS A 362 -14.07 4.70 -32.31
C CYS A 362 -12.85 5.14 -33.13
N HIS A 363 -11.89 5.83 -32.50
CA HIS A 363 -10.66 6.26 -33.17
C HIS A 363 -9.74 5.12 -33.64
N LEU A 364 -9.95 3.89 -33.14
CA LEU A 364 -9.16 2.72 -33.50
C LEU A 364 -9.75 1.94 -34.69
N THR A 365 -11.08 1.98 -34.86
CA THR A 365 -11.78 1.18 -35.90
C THR A 365 -12.55 2.03 -36.91
N GLY A 366 -12.66 3.35 -36.68
CA GLY A 366 -13.50 4.24 -37.48
C GLY A 366 -15.00 4.10 -37.21
N ARG A 367 -15.43 3.02 -36.55
CA ARG A 367 -16.86 2.68 -36.39
C ARG A 367 -17.62 3.73 -35.60
N TYR A 368 -18.71 4.22 -36.18
CA TYR A 368 -19.64 5.11 -35.52
C TYR A 368 -20.30 4.47 -34.28
N ARG A 369 -20.35 5.22 -33.18
CA ARG A 369 -20.92 4.77 -31.89
C ARG A 369 -22.25 5.42 -31.57
N GLY A 370 -22.38 6.71 -31.87
CA GLY A 370 -23.63 7.42 -31.61
C GLY A 370 -23.49 8.94 -31.64
N PRO A 371 -24.62 9.64 -31.48
CA PRO A 371 -24.61 11.10 -31.38
C PRO A 371 -24.18 11.48 -29.97
N ALA A 372 -23.28 12.45 -29.85
CA ALA A 372 -22.86 12.99 -28.56
C ALA A 372 -23.05 14.51 -28.51
N HIS A 373 -23.22 15.08 -27.31
CA HIS A 373 -23.05 16.52 -27.15
C HIS A 373 -21.62 16.89 -27.54
N SER A 374 -21.42 18.08 -28.12
CA SER A 374 -20.09 18.55 -28.51
C SER A 374 -19.09 18.52 -27.34
N ASN A 375 -19.53 18.89 -26.13
CA ASN A 375 -18.68 18.81 -24.93
C ASN A 375 -18.42 17.36 -24.48
N CYS A 376 -19.39 16.45 -24.64
CA CYS A 376 -19.18 15.03 -24.35
C CYS A 376 -18.15 14.44 -25.31
N TYR A 377 -18.29 14.70 -26.61
CA TYR A 377 -17.35 14.29 -27.66
C TYR A 377 -15.91 14.73 -27.36
N LEU A 378 -15.70 16.01 -27.04
CA LEU A 378 -14.36 16.55 -26.75
C LEU A 378 -13.70 15.91 -25.51
N ASN A 379 -14.50 15.48 -24.54
CA ASN A 379 -14.01 14.88 -23.29
C ASN A 379 -13.99 13.35 -23.32
N TYR A 380 -14.58 12.71 -24.33
CA TYR A 380 -14.62 11.26 -24.49
C TYR A 380 -13.35 10.78 -25.19
N LYS A 381 -12.21 10.94 -24.53
CA LYS A 381 -10.91 10.53 -25.05
C LYS A 381 -10.54 9.12 -24.60
N GLY A 382 -10.00 8.35 -25.53
CA GLY A 382 -9.48 7.02 -25.25
C GLY A 382 -8.36 7.03 -24.21
N SER A 383 -8.34 6.00 -23.37
CA SER A 383 -7.29 5.84 -22.36
C SER A 383 -5.97 5.43 -23.01
N ARG A 384 -4.87 6.08 -22.60
CA ARG A 384 -3.48 5.69 -22.92
C ARG A 384 -2.89 4.73 -21.90
N CYS A 385 -3.72 4.23 -21.00
CA CYS A 385 -3.32 3.32 -19.95
C CYS A 385 -3.56 1.88 -20.41
N ILE A 386 -2.49 1.10 -20.47
CA ILE A 386 -2.49 -0.34 -20.73
C ILE A 386 -2.42 -1.03 -19.36
N PRO A 387 -3.46 -1.75 -18.93
CA PRO A 387 -3.38 -2.55 -17.71
C PRO A 387 -2.49 -3.77 -17.93
N VAL A 388 -1.55 -3.98 -17.02
CA VAL A 388 -0.75 -5.20 -16.88
C VAL A 388 -1.25 -5.94 -15.65
N VAL A 389 -1.90 -7.07 -15.87
CA VAL A 389 -2.68 -7.79 -14.88
C VAL A 389 -1.90 -9.01 -14.43
N PHE A 390 -1.59 -9.04 -13.14
CA PHE A 390 -1.07 -10.22 -12.45
C PHE A 390 -2.13 -10.72 -11.47
N HIS A 391 -2.02 -11.97 -11.04
CA HIS A 391 -2.89 -12.51 -10.01
C HIS A 391 -2.09 -12.71 -8.72
N ASN A 392 -2.43 -11.94 -7.67
CA ASN A 392 -1.66 -11.82 -6.43
C ASN A 392 -0.34 -11.04 -6.60
N LEU A 393 -0.36 -10.00 -7.46
CA LEU A 393 0.79 -9.12 -7.73
C LEU A 393 1.42 -8.57 -6.45
N THR A 394 0.61 -7.92 -5.60
CA THR A 394 1.07 -7.26 -4.36
C THR A 394 1.61 -8.25 -3.33
N GLY A 395 1.25 -9.53 -3.47
CA GLY A 395 1.63 -10.57 -2.54
C GLY A 395 2.94 -11.27 -2.89
N TYR A 396 3.41 -11.16 -4.15
CA TYR A 396 4.51 -11.99 -4.64
C TYR A 396 5.29 -11.35 -5.79
N ASP A 397 4.64 -11.15 -6.95
CA ASP A 397 5.33 -10.83 -8.20
C ASP A 397 5.95 -9.43 -8.23
N ASP A 398 5.33 -8.46 -7.54
CA ASP A 398 5.74 -7.07 -7.56
C ASP A 398 7.19 -6.87 -7.09
N HIS A 399 7.61 -7.67 -6.10
CA HIS A 399 8.94 -7.64 -5.50
C HIS A 399 10.06 -8.00 -6.49
N PHE A 400 9.76 -8.78 -7.52
CA PHE A 400 10.74 -9.19 -8.53
C PHE A 400 10.81 -8.21 -9.70
N ILE A 401 9.68 -7.64 -10.11
CA ILE A 401 9.60 -6.87 -11.37
C ILE A 401 9.75 -5.37 -11.18
N ILE A 402 9.32 -4.81 -10.03
CA ILE A 402 9.17 -3.35 -9.89
C ILE A 402 10.48 -2.59 -10.11
N LYS A 403 11.60 -3.15 -9.62
CA LYS A 403 12.93 -2.52 -9.77
C LYS A 403 13.34 -2.49 -11.23
N GLU A 404 13.21 -3.60 -11.95
CA GLU A 404 13.62 -3.69 -13.36
C GLU A 404 12.75 -2.78 -14.23
N ILE A 405 11.42 -2.85 -14.08
CA ILE A 405 10.47 -1.99 -14.80
C ILE A 405 10.72 -0.50 -14.50
N ALA A 406 11.15 -0.18 -13.28
CA ALA A 406 11.47 1.19 -12.91
C ALA A 406 12.66 1.74 -13.68
N THR A 407 13.69 0.93 -13.89
CA THR A 407 15.00 1.34 -14.41
C THR A 407 15.21 1.04 -15.89
N ALA A 408 14.48 0.10 -16.48
CA ALA A 408 14.70 -0.38 -17.85
C ALA A 408 14.53 0.72 -18.92
N TYR A 409 13.66 1.71 -18.67
CA TYR A 409 13.43 2.81 -19.60
C TYR A 409 12.98 4.09 -18.88
N LYS A 410 13.14 5.24 -19.53
CA LYS A 410 12.80 6.55 -18.97
C LYS A 410 11.30 6.70 -18.73
N GLY A 411 10.97 7.37 -17.65
CA GLY A 411 9.63 7.77 -17.27
C GLY A 411 9.30 7.54 -15.82
N ASN A 412 8.43 8.41 -15.32
CA ASN A 412 8.05 8.42 -13.91
C ASN A 412 7.28 7.16 -13.53
N ILE A 413 7.26 6.86 -12.23
CA ILE A 413 6.44 5.79 -11.66
C ILE A 413 5.49 6.41 -10.65
N ASP A 414 4.20 6.21 -10.88
CA ASP A 414 3.18 6.54 -9.91
C ASP A 414 2.88 5.30 -9.06
N LEU A 415 2.90 5.45 -7.74
CA LEU A 415 2.59 4.40 -6.79
C LEU A 415 1.28 4.70 -6.08
N LEU A 416 0.45 3.68 -5.89
CA LEU A 416 -0.65 3.71 -4.92
C LEU A 416 -0.24 2.84 -3.70
N PRO A 417 0.48 3.39 -2.71
CA PRO A 417 1.01 2.61 -1.60
C PRO A 417 -0.05 2.26 -0.54
N ILE A 418 0.11 1.09 0.10
CA ILE A 418 -0.53 0.77 1.39
C ILE A 418 0.50 0.91 2.51
N THR A 419 1.68 0.33 2.32
CA THR A 419 2.82 0.41 3.25
C THR A 419 4.10 0.69 2.46
N LYS A 420 5.25 0.83 3.14
CA LYS A 420 6.57 0.95 2.47
C LYS A 420 6.88 -0.23 1.54
N GLU A 421 6.27 -1.39 1.77
CA GLU A 421 6.59 -2.65 1.09
C GLU A 421 5.43 -3.19 0.24
N LYS A 422 4.22 -2.63 0.38
CA LYS A 422 3.02 -3.12 -0.33
C LYS A 422 2.35 -1.99 -1.09
N TYR A 423 2.14 -2.21 -2.38
CA TYR A 423 1.47 -1.27 -3.28
C TYR A 423 0.18 -1.86 -3.83
N ILE A 424 -0.89 -1.07 -3.90
CA ILE A 424 -2.16 -1.46 -4.56
C ILE A 424 -1.95 -1.66 -6.06
N SER A 425 -1.23 -0.73 -6.66
CA SER A 425 -0.87 -0.72 -8.07
C SER A 425 0.30 0.23 -8.26
N PHE A 426 1.09 0.02 -9.30
CA PHE A 426 2.05 0.99 -9.77
C PHE A 426 1.83 1.26 -11.27
N THR A 427 2.11 2.47 -11.71
CA THR A 427 1.98 2.87 -13.11
C THR A 427 3.33 3.38 -13.58
N LYS A 428 3.87 2.77 -14.62
CA LYS A 428 5.09 3.21 -15.29
C LYS A 428 4.70 4.06 -16.51
N HIS A 429 5.21 5.28 -16.58
CA HIS A 429 5.12 6.14 -17.75
C HIS A 429 6.25 5.81 -18.72
N VAL A 430 5.97 5.82 -20.03
CA VAL A 430 6.96 5.52 -21.06
C VAL A 430 7.29 6.82 -21.80
N ASP A 431 8.31 7.56 -21.34
CA ASP A 431 8.59 8.92 -21.85
C ASP A 431 8.92 8.94 -23.35
N ASP A 432 9.51 7.86 -23.87
CA ASP A 432 9.81 7.72 -25.30
C ASP A 432 8.54 7.68 -26.19
N THR A 433 7.34 7.65 -25.60
CA THR A 433 6.03 7.70 -26.28
C THR A 433 5.28 9.02 -26.11
N ILE A 434 5.94 10.05 -25.56
CA ILE A 434 5.34 11.38 -25.37
C ILE A 434 4.89 11.96 -26.72
N ASP A 435 3.64 12.42 -26.78
CA ASP A 435 3.09 13.15 -27.92
C ASP A 435 3.20 14.68 -27.78
N ASP A 436 2.75 15.40 -28.81
CA ASP A 436 2.74 16.87 -28.86
C ASP A 436 2.00 17.53 -27.68
N LYS A 437 1.08 16.80 -27.04
CA LYS A 437 0.28 17.25 -25.90
C LYS A 437 0.90 16.83 -24.56
N LYS A 438 2.16 16.39 -24.56
CA LYS A 438 2.90 15.89 -23.40
C LYS A 438 2.27 14.67 -22.72
N ASN A 439 1.47 13.89 -23.45
CA ASN A 439 0.90 12.64 -22.94
C ASN A 439 1.71 11.45 -23.45
N CYS A 440 2.02 10.50 -22.58
CA CYS A 440 2.68 9.25 -22.92
C CYS A 440 1.77 8.04 -22.66
N ILE A 441 2.19 6.88 -23.15
CA ILE A 441 1.60 5.60 -22.78
C ILE A 441 1.97 5.26 -21.33
N GLN A 442 0.97 4.73 -20.62
CA GLN A 442 1.07 4.35 -19.22
C GLN A 442 0.83 2.85 -19.06
N LEU A 443 1.79 2.14 -18.46
CA LEU A 443 1.65 0.73 -18.10
C LEU A 443 1.23 0.64 -16.65
N ARG A 444 -0.02 0.26 -16.38
CA ARG A 444 -0.56 0.17 -15.02
C ARG A 444 -0.64 -1.27 -14.57
N PHE A 445 0.17 -1.61 -13.58
CA PHE A 445 0.24 -2.93 -13.00
C PHE A 445 -0.84 -3.07 -11.93
N ILE A 446 -1.73 -4.06 -12.10
CA ILE A 446 -2.88 -4.29 -11.22
C ILE A 446 -2.91 -5.72 -10.71
N ASP A 447 -3.38 -5.86 -9.47
CA ASP A 447 -3.60 -7.14 -8.82
C ASP A 447 -5.05 -7.61 -9.01
N SER A 448 -5.24 -8.65 -9.82
CA SER A 448 -6.56 -9.24 -10.03
C SER A 448 -7.14 -9.94 -8.81
N TYR A 449 -6.31 -10.40 -7.86
CA TYR A 449 -6.79 -11.06 -6.64
C TYR A 449 -7.67 -10.15 -5.79
N ARG A 450 -7.49 -8.82 -5.91
CA ARG A 450 -8.28 -7.82 -5.17
C ARG A 450 -9.74 -7.73 -5.60
N PHE A 451 -10.06 -8.13 -6.83
CA PHE A 451 -11.43 -8.16 -7.34
C PHE A 451 -11.89 -9.57 -7.76
N LEU A 452 -10.98 -10.54 -7.76
CA LEU A 452 -11.24 -11.98 -7.91
C LEU A 452 -10.55 -12.74 -6.77
N ALA A 453 -11.10 -12.62 -5.56
CA ALA A 453 -10.51 -13.12 -4.31
C ALA A 453 -10.63 -14.66 -4.16
N SER A 454 -10.03 -15.39 -5.08
CA SER A 454 -9.90 -16.84 -5.08
C SER A 454 -8.71 -17.25 -5.93
N SER A 455 -8.17 -18.45 -5.68
CA SER A 455 -7.07 -18.97 -6.48
C SER A 455 -7.46 -19.07 -7.96
N LEU A 456 -6.48 -18.90 -8.84
CA LEU A 456 -6.62 -19.13 -10.28
C LEU A 456 -7.23 -20.49 -10.61
N ASP A 457 -6.85 -21.54 -9.87
CA ASP A 457 -7.43 -22.88 -9.99
C ASP A 457 -8.95 -22.87 -9.75
N LYS A 458 -9.38 -22.25 -8.65
CA LYS A 458 -10.80 -22.13 -8.31
C LYS A 458 -11.55 -21.31 -9.36
N LEU A 459 -10.97 -20.19 -9.81
CA LEU A 459 -11.58 -19.34 -10.83
C LEU A 459 -11.72 -20.07 -12.17
N ALA A 460 -10.70 -20.81 -12.58
CA ALA A 460 -10.72 -21.60 -13.80
C ALA A 460 -11.70 -22.78 -13.72
N SER A 461 -11.94 -23.34 -12.54
CA SER A 461 -12.91 -24.42 -12.33
C SER A 461 -14.35 -24.02 -12.72
N PHE A 462 -14.68 -22.72 -12.63
CA PHE A 462 -15.99 -22.20 -13.05
C PHE A 462 -16.12 -22.03 -14.58
N LEU A 463 -15.04 -22.19 -15.35
CA LEU A 463 -15.04 -22.06 -16.80
C LEU A 463 -15.30 -23.41 -17.48
N SER A 464 -16.30 -23.45 -18.36
CA SER A 464 -16.51 -24.60 -19.24
C SER A 464 -15.36 -24.75 -20.24
N LYS A 465 -15.09 -25.99 -20.68
CA LYS A 465 -13.95 -26.30 -21.56
C LYS A 465 -13.94 -25.48 -22.87
N GLY A 466 -15.12 -25.16 -23.40
CA GLY A 466 -15.27 -24.33 -24.61
C GLY A 466 -14.95 -22.84 -24.42
N LYS A 467 -14.80 -22.36 -23.17
CA LYS A 467 -14.42 -20.98 -22.86
C LYS A 467 -12.90 -20.78 -22.81
N LEU A 468 -12.11 -21.85 -22.77
CA LEU A 468 -10.64 -21.81 -22.75
C LEU A 468 -10.06 -21.66 -24.18
N ARG A 469 -10.58 -20.69 -24.94
CA ARG A 469 -10.28 -20.52 -26.37
C ARG A 469 -8.82 -20.18 -26.63
N VAL A 470 -8.27 -19.23 -25.87
CA VAL A 470 -6.86 -18.82 -25.98
C VAL A 470 -5.96 -20.01 -25.69
N LEU A 471 -6.23 -20.72 -24.59
CA LEU A 471 -5.46 -21.91 -24.22
C LEU A 471 -5.48 -23.00 -25.30
N ARG A 472 -6.65 -23.28 -25.87
CA ARG A 472 -6.78 -24.26 -26.96
C ARG A 472 -6.04 -23.83 -28.22
N ARG A 473 -5.99 -22.52 -28.51
CA ARG A 473 -5.26 -21.99 -29.67
C ARG A 473 -3.75 -22.19 -29.50
N GLU A 474 -3.19 -21.75 -28.39
CA GLU A 474 -1.75 -21.82 -28.12
C GLU A 474 -1.26 -23.26 -27.93
N PHE A 475 -2.08 -24.13 -27.34
CA PHE A 475 -1.74 -25.53 -27.07
C PHE A 475 -2.52 -26.51 -27.97
N SER A 476 -2.80 -26.11 -29.21
CA SER A 476 -3.54 -26.91 -30.19
C SER A 476 -2.89 -28.27 -30.52
N HIS A 477 -1.59 -28.41 -30.25
CA HIS A 477 -0.82 -29.64 -30.42
C HIS A 477 -1.01 -30.67 -29.30
N LEU A 478 -1.62 -30.30 -28.16
CA LEU A 478 -1.82 -31.22 -27.05
C LEU A 478 -3.09 -32.07 -27.25
N SER A 479 -3.00 -33.36 -26.90
CA SER A 479 -4.17 -34.23 -26.81
C SER A 479 -5.15 -33.75 -25.74
N GLU A 480 -6.43 -34.10 -25.86
CA GLU A 480 -7.47 -33.64 -24.91
C GLU A 480 -7.22 -34.11 -23.47
N GLU A 481 -6.58 -35.27 -23.30
CA GLU A 481 -6.17 -35.82 -22.00
C GLU A 481 -5.05 -34.99 -21.36
N ASN A 482 -4.01 -34.65 -22.12
CA ASN A 482 -2.91 -33.77 -21.69
C ASN A 482 -3.39 -32.33 -21.44
N PHE A 483 -4.35 -31.85 -22.23
CA PHE A 483 -4.99 -30.55 -22.03
C PHE A 483 -5.77 -30.48 -20.71
N ASN A 484 -6.45 -31.57 -20.32
CA ASN A 484 -7.19 -31.62 -19.05
C ASN A 484 -6.25 -31.72 -17.84
N SER A 485 -5.12 -32.43 -17.95
CA SER A 485 -4.11 -32.48 -16.88
C SER A 485 -3.37 -31.16 -16.69
N LYS A 486 -3.22 -30.34 -17.74
CA LYS A 486 -2.55 -29.04 -17.68
C LYS A 486 -3.47 -27.87 -17.30
N ARG A 487 -4.74 -28.14 -17.03
CA ARG A 487 -5.76 -27.11 -16.73
C ARG A 487 -5.48 -26.29 -15.47
N CYS A 488 -4.75 -26.84 -14.50
CA CYS A 488 -4.26 -26.14 -13.30
C CYS A 488 -2.89 -25.47 -13.52
N LEU A 489 -2.11 -26.02 -14.46
CA LEU A 489 -0.72 -25.70 -14.78
C LEU A 489 -0.58 -24.64 -15.88
N SER A 490 -1.68 -24.22 -16.51
CA SER A 490 -1.66 -23.24 -17.60
C SER A 490 -2.43 -21.95 -17.29
N VAL A 491 -3.13 -21.90 -16.15
CA VAL A 491 -3.66 -20.64 -15.60
C VAL A 491 -2.54 -19.91 -14.87
N ARG A 492 -1.59 -20.68 -14.32
CA ARG A 492 -0.23 -20.24 -14.08
C ARG A 492 0.54 -20.50 -15.37
N VAL A 493 1.19 -19.52 -15.97
CA VAL A 493 1.63 -19.65 -17.37
C VAL A 493 3.02 -20.30 -17.41
N HIS A 494 3.09 -21.52 -17.94
CA HIS A 494 4.30 -22.34 -18.01
C HIS A 494 5.35 -21.89 -19.02
#